data_AF-A0A381T4T4-F1
#
_entry.id   AF-A0A381T4T4-F1
#
_cell.length_a   1.000
_cell.length_b   1.000
_cell.length_c   1.000
_cell.angle_alpha   90.00
_cell.angle_beta   90.00
_cell.angle_gamma   90.00
#
_symmetry.space_group_name_H-M   'P 1'
#
loop_
_entity.id
_entity.type
_entity.pdbx_description
1 polymer ?
#
loop_
_entity_poly.entity_id
_entity_poly.type
_entity_poly.pdbx_seq_one_letter_code
_entity_poly.pdbx_strand_id
1 'polypeptide(L)'
;MTTRCARFIVVAIFVAAGGAWIHAQEPDVEGANAVLPWAYVLNDAAPENAATPDPDEVVTVPGSSVSMPRSAININNGPPDWHPDGHPPMPEVVARGGGDGVVACGYCHLPNGQGKPENAGVAGQPYEYIVQQMSDWRNGLRKTGEPRMGPPSFMERIGLAA
;
A
#
# COMPACT_ATOMS: atom_id res chain seq x y z
N MET A 1 -42.47 -44.91 65.65
CA MET A 1 -41.18 -44.51 65.05
C MET A 1 -41.19 -44.99 63.60
N THR A 2 -41.64 -44.14 62.68
CA THR A 2 -41.71 -44.45 61.23
C THR A 2 -41.42 -43.17 60.47
N THR A 3 -40.15 -42.98 60.12
CA THR A 3 -39.65 -41.80 59.40
C THR A 3 -39.93 -41.99 57.91
N ARG A 4 -40.83 -41.20 57.32
CA ARG A 4 -41.03 -41.14 55.86
C ARG A 4 -39.95 -40.23 55.26
N CYS A 5 -38.94 -40.83 54.62
CA CYS A 5 -38.00 -40.09 53.78
C CYS A 5 -38.70 -39.66 52.48
N ALA A 6 -38.99 -38.37 52.34
CA ALA A 6 -39.41 -37.78 51.08
C ALA A 6 -38.19 -37.63 50.17
N ARG A 7 -38.13 -38.38 49.06
CA ARG A 7 -37.14 -38.20 48.01
C ARG A 7 -37.59 -37.05 47.11
N PHE A 8 -36.94 -35.90 47.22
CA PHE A 8 -37.08 -34.82 46.25
C PHE A 8 -36.25 -35.15 45.01
N ILE A 9 -36.90 -35.38 43.87
CA ILE A 9 -36.25 -35.46 42.57
C ILE A 9 -36.16 -34.04 42.04
N VAL A 10 -34.95 -33.48 42.00
CA VAL A 10 -34.67 -32.21 41.31
C VAL A 10 -34.50 -32.53 39.83
N VAL A 11 -35.48 -32.13 39.02
CA VAL A 11 -35.37 -32.15 37.55
C VAL A 11 -34.64 -30.89 37.14
N ALA A 12 -33.35 -31.01 36.77
CA ALA A 12 -32.59 -29.93 36.17
C ALA A 12 -32.96 -29.81 34.69
N ILE A 13 -33.72 -28.78 34.35
CA ILE A 13 -34.00 -28.42 32.95
C ILE A 13 -32.75 -27.72 32.40
N PHE A 14 -31.97 -28.43 31.58
CA PHE A 14 -30.93 -27.81 30.78
C PHE A 14 -31.57 -27.12 29.57
N VAL A 15 -31.69 -25.79 29.66
CA VAL A 15 -31.98 -24.96 28.49
C VAL A 15 -30.71 -24.87 27.66
N ALA A 16 -30.64 -25.63 26.57
CA ALA A 16 -29.60 -25.46 25.57
C ALA A 16 -29.88 -24.16 24.81
N ALA A 17 -29.22 -23.07 25.23
CA ALA A 17 -29.17 -21.86 24.44
C ALA A 17 -28.32 -22.13 23.18
N GLY A 18 -28.98 -22.57 22.11
CA GLY A 18 -28.39 -22.61 20.78
C GLY A 18 -28.10 -21.18 20.32
N GLY A 19 -26.91 -20.69 20.63
CA GLY A 19 -26.40 -19.45 20.04
C GLY A 19 -26.16 -19.69 18.56
N ALA A 20 -27.13 -19.33 17.72
CA ALA A 20 -26.87 -19.16 16.30
C ALA A 20 -25.83 -18.03 16.19
N TRP A 21 -24.62 -18.37 15.74
CA TRP A 21 -23.64 -17.38 15.33
C TRP A 21 -24.22 -16.64 14.13
N ILE A 22 -24.77 -15.46 14.37
CA ILE A 22 -25.09 -14.51 13.32
C ILE A 22 -23.76 -14.11 12.70
N HIS A 23 -23.42 -14.69 11.56
CA HIS A 23 -22.51 -14.03 10.63
C HIS A 23 -23.27 -12.80 10.16
N ALA A 24 -22.87 -11.62 10.63
CA ALA A 24 -23.34 -10.38 10.05
C ALA A 24 -22.79 -10.31 8.63
N GLN A 25 -23.59 -10.75 7.66
CA GLN A 25 -23.33 -10.46 6.26
C GLN A 25 -23.50 -8.95 6.12
N GLU A 26 -22.41 -8.21 5.87
CA GLU A 26 -22.51 -6.77 5.60
C GLU A 26 -23.50 -6.60 4.45
N PRO A 27 -24.56 -5.77 4.61
CA PRO A 27 -25.50 -5.55 3.53
C PRO A 27 -24.76 -4.89 2.37
N ASP A 28 -25.02 -5.35 1.14
CA ASP A 28 -24.62 -4.62 -0.07
C ASP A 28 -25.08 -3.16 0.09
N VAL A 29 -24.11 -2.25 0.23
CA VAL A 29 -24.38 -0.82 0.40
C VAL A 29 -24.93 -0.29 -0.92
N GLU A 30 -26.23 -0.32 -1.09
CA GLU A 30 -26.92 0.33 -2.20
C GLU A 30 -26.80 1.86 -2.05
N GLY A 31 -26.26 2.54 -3.06
CA GLY A 31 -26.14 4.00 -3.08
C GLY A 31 -24.81 4.53 -3.63
N ALA A 32 -24.58 5.84 -3.48
CA ALA A 32 -23.41 6.52 -4.06
C ALA A 32 -22.05 6.02 -3.53
N ASN A 33 -22.04 5.28 -2.41
CA ASN A 33 -20.84 4.67 -1.83
C ASN A 33 -20.76 3.15 -2.12
N ALA A 34 -21.66 2.62 -2.96
CA ALA A 34 -21.59 1.25 -3.41
C ALA A 34 -20.25 1.03 -4.12
N VAL A 35 -19.55 -0.03 -3.74
CA VAL A 35 -18.43 -0.51 -4.53
C VAL A 35 -18.93 -0.88 -5.92
N LEU A 36 -18.31 -0.35 -6.97
CA LEU A 36 -18.61 -0.66 -8.36
C LEU A 36 -17.49 -1.57 -8.90
N PRO A 37 -17.62 -2.91 -8.87
CA PRO A 37 -16.52 -3.82 -9.20
C PRO A 37 -16.07 -3.74 -10.66
N TRP A 38 -16.95 -3.27 -11.56
CA TRP A 38 -16.61 -3.01 -12.96
C TRP A 38 -15.80 -1.71 -13.14
N ALA A 39 -15.93 -0.76 -12.22
CA ALA A 39 -15.31 0.55 -12.31
C ALA A 39 -13.96 0.60 -11.59
N TYR A 40 -13.79 -0.21 -10.54
CA TYR A 40 -12.60 -0.20 -9.70
C TYR A 40 -12.03 -1.62 -9.56
N VAL A 41 -10.73 -1.75 -9.82
CA VAL A 41 -9.98 -2.95 -9.45
C VAL A 41 -9.78 -2.92 -7.94
N LEU A 42 -10.58 -3.69 -7.22
CA LEU A 42 -10.38 -3.89 -5.79
C LEU A 42 -9.60 -5.18 -5.58
N ASN A 43 -8.59 -5.10 -4.72
CA ASN A 43 -7.97 -6.30 -4.20
C ASN A 43 -8.96 -7.02 -3.29
N ASP A 44 -8.92 -8.35 -3.32
CA ASP A 44 -9.68 -9.15 -2.37
C ASP A 44 -9.29 -8.76 -0.94
N ALA A 45 -10.29 -8.76 -0.04
CA ALA A 45 -10.04 -8.54 1.37
C ALA A 45 -9.06 -9.60 1.87
N ALA A 46 -8.05 -9.17 2.63
CA ALA A 46 -7.17 -10.09 3.31
C ALA A 46 -8.01 -10.98 4.26
N PRO A 47 -7.74 -12.29 4.36
CA PRO A 47 -8.45 -13.14 5.30
C PRO A 47 -8.23 -12.63 6.73
N GLU A 48 -9.25 -12.75 7.59
CA GLU A 48 -9.23 -12.20 8.97
C GLU A 48 -8.03 -12.69 9.80
N ASN A 49 -7.49 -13.87 9.46
CA ASN A 49 -6.34 -14.48 10.11
C ASN A 49 -5.09 -14.51 9.23
N ALA A 50 -4.93 -13.56 8.30
CA ALA A 50 -3.71 -13.43 7.52
C ALA A 50 -2.52 -13.21 8.47
N ALA A 51 -1.61 -14.19 8.50
CA ALA A 51 -0.36 -14.03 9.23
C ALA A 51 0.42 -12.86 8.66
N THR A 52 0.93 -11.99 9.54
CA THR A 52 1.88 -10.96 9.11
C THR A 52 3.11 -11.63 8.53
N PRO A 53 3.56 -11.26 7.31
CA PRO A 53 4.78 -11.82 6.74
C PRO A 53 5.99 -11.57 7.64
N ASP A 54 6.90 -12.54 7.69
CA ASP A 54 8.14 -12.41 8.47
C ASP A 54 9.02 -11.30 7.85
N PRO A 55 9.41 -10.27 8.61
CA PRO A 55 10.25 -9.18 8.12
C PRO A 55 11.64 -9.64 7.67
N ASP A 56 12.15 -10.74 8.20
CA ASP A 56 13.48 -11.27 7.89
C ASP A 56 13.45 -12.29 6.74
N GLU A 57 12.26 -12.63 6.24
CA GLU A 57 12.10 -13.50 5.08
C GLU A 57 12.75 -12.87 3.85
N VAL A 58 13.72 -13.58 3.26
CA VAL A 58 14.38 -13.16 2.02
C VAL A 58 13.48 -13.53 0.84
N VAL A 59 13.07 -12.51 0.10
CA VAL A 59 12.19 -12.65 -1.06
C VAL A 59 12.91 -12.27 -2.36
N THR A 60 12.41 -12.82 -3.46
CA THR A 60 12.91 -12.61 -4.82
C THR A 60 11.73 -12.43 -5.78
N VAL A 61 11.95 -11.76 -6.92
CA VAL A 61 10.94 -11.60 -7.97
C VAL A 61 11.38 -12.30 -9.26
N PRO A 62 10.45 -12.75 -10.12
CA PRO A 62 10.79 -13.41 -11.37
C PRO A 62 11.75 -12.56 -12.23
N GLY A 63 12.84 -13.18 -12.70
CA GLY A 63 13.83 -12.51 -13.55
C GLY A 63 14.76 -11.53 -12.82
N SER A 64 14.76 -11.50 -11.49
CA SER A 64 15.69 -10.70 -10.69
C SER A 64 16.99 -11.46 -10.43
N SER A 65 18.12 -10.75 -10.49
CA SER A 65 19.43 -11.22 -10.01
C SER A 65 19.64 -10.97 -8.50
N VAL A 66 18.69 -10.30 -7.84
CA VAL A 66 18.80 -9.89 -6.43
C VAL A 66 17.75 -10.58 -5.54
N SER A 67 18.02 -10.61 -4.25
CA SER A 67 17.06 -11.04 -3.22
C SER A 67 17.32 -10.22 -1.97
N MET A 68 16.27 -9.89 -1.23
CA MET A 68 16.37 -9.02 -0.06
C MET A 68 15.36 -9.41 1.02
N PRO A 69 15.64 -9.15 2.30
CA PRO A 69 14.65 -9.36 3.36
C PRO A 69 13.44 -8.45 3.15
N ARG A 70 12.25 -8.90 3.54
CA ARG A 70 11.01 -8.11 3.42
C ARG A 70 11.12 -6.74 4.09
N SER A 71 11.84 -6.64 5.19
CA SER A 71 12.11 -5.38 5.90
C SER A 71 12.86 -4.34 5.06
N ALA A 72 13.63 -4.75 4.05
CA ALA A 72 14.31 -3.84 3.13
C ALA A 72 13.37 -3.23 2.07
N ILE A 73 12.20 -3.84 1.84
CA ILE A 73 11.19 -3.38 0.87
C ILE A 73 10.31 -2.33 1.57
N ASN A 74 10.83 -1.11 1.70
CA ASN A 74 10.06 -0.02 2.32
C ASN A 74 10.25 1.31 1.58
N ILE A 75 9.20 2.13 1.60
CA ILE A 75 9.17 3.45 0.94
C ILE A 75 10.20 4.44 1.51
N ASN A 76 10.62 4.27 2.76
CA ASN A 76 11.48 5.23 3.46
C ASN A 76 12.96 5.06 3.10
N ASN A 77 13.37 3.87 2.65
CA ASN A 77 14.74 3.56 2.21
C ASN A 77 14.92 3.69 0.69
N GLY A 78 13.93 4.26 -0.03
CA GLY A 78 13.90 4.35 -1.48
C GLY A 78 13.16 3.19 -2.16
N PRO A 79 12.99 3.23 -3.49
CA PRO A 79 12.45 2.09 -4.22
C PRO A 79 13.38 0.86 -4.10
N PRO A 80 12.86 -0.34 -3.83
CA PRO A 80 13.64 -1.56 -4.00
C PRO A 80 13.99 -1.72 -5.48
N ASP A 81 15.29 -1.86 -5.77
CA ASP A 81 15.78 -2.11 -7.11
C ASP A 81 15.87 -3.62 -7.37
N TRP A 82 14.79 -4.17 -7.92
CA TRP A 82 14.69 -5.60 -8.25
C TRP A 82 15.47 -6.00 -9.50
N HIS A 83 15.83 -5.06 -10.37
CA HIS A 83 16.47 -5.37 -11.65
C HIS A 83 17.60 -4.37 -11.94
N PRO A 84 18.67 -4.36 -11.11
CA PRO A 84 19.74 -3.37 -11.21
C PRO A 84 20.50 -3.47 -12.54
N ASP A 85 20.54 -4.65 -13.14
CA ASP A 85 21.17 -4.88 -14.45
C ASP A 85 20.37 -4.26 -15.62
N GLY A 86 19.13 -3.81 -15.37
CA GLY A 86 18.21 -3.24 -16.35
C GLY A 86 18.35 -1.73 -16.56
N HIS A 87 19.24 -1.05 -15.82
CA HIS A 87 19.48 0.39 -15.97
C HIS A 87 20.90 0.78 -15.54
N PRO A 88 21.41 1.96 -15.94
CA PRO A 88 22.64 2.51 -15.39
C PRO A 88 22.56 2.69 -13.87
N PRO A 89 23.71 2.78 -13.16
CA PRO A 89 23.72 3.03 -11.72
C PRO A 89 22.84 4.23 -11.35
N MET A 90 21.94 4.02 -10.38
CA MET A 90 20.97 5.01 -9.97
C MET A 90 21.66 6.18 -9.25
N PRO A 91 21.43 7.45 -9.66
CA PRO A 91 21.92 8.59 -8.91
C PRO A 91 21.32 8.65 -7.50
N GLU A 92 22.07 9.21 -6.56
CA GLU A 92 21.67 9.29 -5.15
C GLU A 92 20.30 9.93 -4.93
N VAL A 93 19.99 11.01 -5.62
CA VAL A 93 18.68 11.69 -5.53
C VAL A 93 17.52 10.81 -6.03
N VAL A 94 17.79 9.93 -6.99
CA VAL A 94 16.79 8.98 -7.50
C VAL A 94 16.58 7.84 -6.51
N ALA A 95 17.64 7.38 -5.84
CA ALA A 95 17.61 6.31 -4.87
C ALA A 95 17.05 6.72 -3.51
N ARG A 96 17.47 7.89 -2.98
CA ARG A 96 17.21 8.30 -1.59
C ARG A 96 16.46 9.64 -1.45
N GLY A 97 16.27 10.38 -2.54
CA GLY A 97 15.62 11.68 -2.51
C GLY A 97 16.56 12.80 -2.08
N GLY A 98 15.97 13.96 -1.74
CA GLY A 98 16.68 15.20 -1.41
C GLY A 98 16.84 15.50 0.08
N GLY A 99 16.64 14.50 0.96
CA GLY A 99 16.65 14.68 2.41
C GLY A 99 15.25 14.79 3.02
N ASP A 100 15.14 15.44 4.18
CA ASP A 100 13.93 15.42 5.01
C ASP A 100 12.67 15.86 4.25
N GLY A 101 11.73 14.92 4.11
CA GLY A 101 10.44 15.16 3.46
C GLY A 101 10.47 15.16 1.93
N VAL A 102 11.63 14.94 1.29
CA VAL A 102 11.78 14.84 -0.16
C VAL A 102 11.93 13.38 -0.57
N VAL A 103 10.85 12.80 -1.08
CA VAL A 103 10.78 11.38 -1.49
C VAL A 103 11.74 11.10 -2.64
N ALA A 104 12.31 9.89 -2.68
CA ALA A 104 13.15 9.40 -3.77
C ALA A 104 12.43 9.44 -5.13
N CYS A 105 13.07 9.99 -6.17
CA CYS A 105 12.44 10.11 -7.49
C CYS A 105 12.04 8.74 -8.06
N GLY A 106 12.88 7.73 -7.85
CA GLY A 106 12.67 6.37 -8.34
C GLY A 106 11.50 5.66 -7.65
N TYR A 107 10.97 6.18 -6.53
CA TYR A 107 9.79 5.59 -5.89
C TYR A 107 8.58 5.61 -6.83
N CYS A 108 8.30 6.75 -7.47
CA CYS A 108 7.20 6.88 -8.44
C CYS A 108 7.65 6.62 -9.88
N HIS A 109 8.83 7.12 -10.24
CA HIS A 109 9.32 7.07 -11.63
C HIS A 109 10.06 5.78 -11.98
N LEU A 110 10.25 4.88 -11.01
CA LEU A 110 11.06 3.65 -11.11
C LEU A 110 12.54 3.93 -11.40
N PRO A 111 13.44 3.00 -11.04
CA PRO A 111 14.88 3.10 -11.32
C PRO A 111 15.24 3.41 -12.78
N ASN A 112 14.51 2.79 -13.71
CA ASN A 112 14.71 2.93 -15.15
C ASN A 112 13.94 4.11 -15.77
N GLY A 113 13.21 4.89 -14.96
CA GLY A 113 12.43 6.04 -15.41
C GLY A 113 11.14 5.71 -16.15
N GLN A 114 10.70 4.45 -16.23
CA GLN A 114 9.46 4.10 -16.93
C GLN A 114 8.18 4.53 -16.19
N GLY A 115 8.27 4.76 -14.89
CA GLY A 115 7.11 5.07 -14.04
C GLY A 115 6.29 3.82 -13.69
N LYS A 116 5.65 3.87 -12.52
CA LYS A 116 4.56 2.93 -12.19
C LYS A 116 3.36 3.17 -13.12
N PRO A 117 2.41 2.23 -13.24
CA PRO A 117 1.21 2.41 -14.08
C PRO A 117 0.43 3.71 -13.82
N GLU A 118 0.45 4.20 -12.58
CA GLU A 118 -0.20 5.42 -12.12
C GLU A 118 0.71 6.68 -12.17
N ASN A 119 1.94 6.56 -12.67
CA ASN A 119 2.93 7.62 -12.68
C ASN A 119 3.50 7.89 -14.08
N ALA A 120 3.99 9.11 -14.29
CA ALA A 120 4.55 9.49 -15.58
C ALA A 120 5.93 8.83 -15.79
N GLY A 121 6.14 8.27 -16.99
CA GLY A 121 7.48 7.89 -17.45
C GLY A 121 8.32 9.12 -17.78
N VAL A 122 9.55 9.14 -17.27
CA VAL A 122 10.58 10.18 -17.52
C VAL A 122 11.66 9.70 -18.48
N ALA A 123 11.80 8.39 -18.66
CA ALA A 123 12.74 7.80 -19.60
C ALA A 123 12.45 8.25 -21.03
N GLY A 124 13.50 8.67 -21.74
CA GLY A 124 13.40 9.14 -23.13
C GLY A 124 12.89 10.58 -23.30
N GLN A 125 12.54 11.28 -22.21
CA GLN A 125 12.20 12.69 -22.29
C GLN A 125 13.44 13.56 -22.58
N PRO A 126 13.30 14.67 -23.35
CA PRO A 126 14.40 15.58 -23.58
C PRO A 126 14.92 16.21 -22.27
N TYR A 127 16.23 16.38 -22.16
CA TYR A 127 16.87 17.02 -21.00
C TYR A 127 16.24 18.38 -20.68
N GLU A 128 16.10 19.25 -21.69
CA GLU A 128 15.53 20.59 -21.52
C GLU A 128 14.07 20.55 -21.03
N TYR A 129 13.31 19.54 -21.43
CA TYR A 129 11.94 19.37 -20.94
C TYR A 129 11.92 19.07 -19.45
N ILE A 130 12.75 18.14 -18.98
CA ILE A 130 12.84 17.78 -17.55
C ILE A 130 13.29 18.97 -16.71
N VAL A 131 14.31 19.71 -17.18
CA VAL A 131 14.78 20.94 -16.52
C VAL A 131 13.65 21.97 -16.42
N GLN A 132 12.90 22.19 -17.50
CA GLN A 132 11.76 23.10 -17.49
C GLN A 132 10.67 22.64 -16.51
N GLN A 133 10.34 21.34 -16.45
CA GLN A 133 9.33 20.84 -15.53
C GLN A 133 9.71 21.08 -14.07
N MET A 134 10.97 20.83 -13.71
CA MET A 134 11.46 21.09 -12.35
C MET A 134 11.50 22.58 -12.03
N SER A 135 11.88 23.42 -13.00
CA SER A 135 11.81 24.88 -12.88
C SER A 135 10.37 25.38 -12.67
N ASP A 136 9.41 24.82 -13.40
CA ASP A 136 8.00 25.21 -13.29
C ASP A 136 7.40 24.82 -11.94
N TRP A 137 7.74 23.64 -11.40
CA TRP A 137 7.34 23.26 -10.04
C TRP A 137 7.94 24.21 -8.99
N ARG A 138 9.24 24.49 -9.09
CA ARG A 138 9.95 25.39 -8.18
C ARG A 138 9.36 26.81 -8.16
N ASN A 139 9.03 27.33 -9.34
CA ASN A 139 8.51 28.68 -9.51
C ASN A 139 6.98 28.76 -9.39
N GLY A 140 6.30 27.64 -9.10
CA GLY A 140 4.85 27.57 -8.99
C GLY A 140 4.12 27.85 -10.31
N LEU A 141 4.77 27.67 -11.46
CA LEU A 141 4.13 27.71 -12.78
C LEU A 141 3.42 26.40 -13.10
N ARG A 142 3.84 25.31 -12.45
CA ARG A 142 3.17 24.00 -12.46
C ARG A 142 2.70 23.67 -11.05
N LYS A 143 1.43 23.26 -10.92
CA LYS A 143 0.76 22.97 -9.65
C LYS A 143 -0.19 21.78 -9.79
N THR A 144 -0.53 21.15 -8.68
CA THR A 144 -1.62 20.17 -8.66
C THR A 144 -2.99 20.87 -8.76
N GLY A 145 -3.91 20.30 -9.53
CA GLY A 145 -5.32 20.74 -9.54
C GLY A 145 -6.12 20.22 -8.34
N GLU A 146 -5.62 19.17 -7.68
CA GLU A 146 -6.21 18.57 -6.48
C GLU A 146 -5.10 18.41 -5.43
N PRO A 147 -5.05 19.30 -4.41
CA PRO A 147 -4.01 19.28 -3.38
C PRO A 147 -3.92 17.97 -2.60
N ARG A 148 -5.00 17.18 -2.55
CA ARG A 148 -5.04 15.88 -1.88
C ARG A 148 -4.52 14.73 -2.76
N MET A 149 -4.27 14.99 -4.05
CA MET A 149 -3.68 13.99 -4.92
C MET A 149 -2.18 13.86 -4.59
N GLY A 150 -1.81 12.71 -4.05
CA GLY A 150 -0.46 12.45 -3.54
C GLY A 150 0.66 12.71 -4.56
N PRO A 151 0.70 12.02 -5.72
CA PRO A 151 1.83 12.13 -6.65
C PRO A 151 2.18 13.57 -7.09
N PRO A 152 1.24 14.40 -7.59
CA PRO A 152 1.57 15.77 -7.99
C PRO A 152 1.83 16.69 -6.77
N SER A 153 1.24 16.45 -5.61
CA SER A 153 1.56 17.23 -4.40
C SER A 153 2.96 16.91 -3.85
N PHE A 154 3.45 15.68 -4.00
CA PHE A 154 4.86 15.35 -3.73
C PHE A 154 5.80 16.07 -4.69
N MET A 155 5.48 16.12 -5.99
CA MET A 155 6.30 16.85 -6.96
C MET A 155 6.37 18.35 -6.68
N GLU A 156 5.28 18.96 -6.23
CA GLU A 156 5.28 20.35 -5.77
C GLU A 156 6.26 20.55 -4.60
N ARG A 157 6.24 19.67 -3.59
CA ARG A 157 7.19 19.71 -2.46
C ARG A 157 8.64 19.49 -2.89
N ILE A 158 8.88 18.57 -3.82
CA ILE A 158 10.21 18.31 -4.39
C ILE A 158 10.71 19.55 -5.14
N GLY A 159 9.87 20.18 -5.97
CA GLY A 159 10.22 21.40 -6.70
C GLY A 159 10.55 22.57 -5.78
N LEU A 160 9.82 22.73 -4.67
CA LEU A 160 10.09 23.75 -3.66
C LEU A 160 11.40 23.52 -2.88
N ALA A 161 11.88 22.27 -2.80
CA ALA A 161 13.11 21.90 -2.10
C ALA A 161 14.37 21.95 -2.98
N ALA A 162 14.23 22.11 -4.30
CA ALA A 162 15.32 22.25 -5.27
C ALA A 162 15.81 23.70 -5.42
#